data_AF-A0A232FBS0-F1
#
_entry.id   AF-A0A232FBS0-F1
#
_cell.length_a   1.000
_cell.length_b   1.000
_cell.length_c   1.000
_cell.angle_alpha   90.00
_cell.angle_beta   90.00
_cell.angle_gamma   90.00
#
_symmetry.space_group_name_H-M   'P 1'
#
loop_
_entity.id
_entity.type
_entity.pdbx_description
1 polymer ?
#
loop_
_entity_poly.entity_id
_entity_poly.type
_entity_poly.pdbx_seq_one_letter_code
_entity_poly.pdbx_strand_id
1 'polypeptide(L)'
;MAQSRLEKVGTIYSRLTSLIKSRAIPEENKPIWLDLYKTFPPKYEPTFSRPASGPPVKKIFYAEDLIRAQFHKHHRRYSSVNLLDNKSVSRTESFILIYRQLEKDGVPQDEIYNKAIEEFLEKFKHEQALKEAEKADTAAESSQRPLQGLSIKRLVADKEGKFGKKLAQEAREESKELTEEEKKMYKPIRLSLEKIMEDKETTKEVKKPE
;
A
#
# COMPACT_ATOMS: atom_id res chain seq x y z
N MET A 1 -23.51 33.86 17.56
CA MET A 1 -22.03 33.79 17.51
C MET A 1 -21.57 34.39 16.20
N ALA A 2 -20.65 35.36 16.22
CA ALA A 2 -20.09 35.91 14.99
C ALA A 2 -19.22 34.85 14.29
N GLN A 3 -19.46 34.61 13.00
CA GLN A 3 -18.66 33.71 12.17
C GLN A 3 -18.30 34.41 10.86
N SER A 4 -17.08 34.18 10.36
CA SER A 4 -16.65 34.72 9.06
C SER A 4 -16.79 33.65 7.97
N ARG A 5 -17.62 33.92 6.96
CA ARG A 5 -17.82 33.08 5.78
C ARG A 5 -17.03 33.55 4.55
N LEU A 6 -16.16 34.56 4.71
CA LEU A 6 -15.36 35.13 3.61
C LEU A 6 -14.21 34.21 3.22
N GLU A 7 -14.34 33.46 2.14
CA GLU A 7 -13.34 32.52 1.65
C GLU A 7 -12.22 33.17 0.82
N LYS A 8 -12.51 34.30 0.16
CA LYS A 8 -11.56 34.99 -0.73
C LYS A 8 -10.63 35.98 -0.04
N VAL A 9 -10.84 36.21 1.27
CA VAL A 9 -10.13 37.24 2.03
C VAL A 9 -9.30 36.57 3.13
N GLY A 10 -7.97 36.72 3.03
CA GLY A 10 -7.04 36.17 4.01
C GLY A 10 -7.08 34.64 4.11
N THR A 11 -6.69 34.12 5.27
CA THR A 11 -6.68 32.69 5.58
C THR A 11 -7.69 32.41 6.70
N ILE A 12 -8.05 31.14 6.89
CA ILE A 12 -8.88 30.75 8.05
C ILE A 12 -8.24 31.14 9.38
N TYR A 13 -6.90 31.07 9.45
CA TYR A 13 -6.12 31.39 10.64
C TYR A 13 -6.12 32.90 10.92
N SER A 14 -5.83 33.74 9.92
CA SER A 14 -5.80 35.20 10.12
C SER A 14 -7.19 35.75 10.44
N ARG A 15 -8.25 35.21 9.83
CA ARG A 15 -9.63 35.61 10.13
C ARG A 15 -10.05 35.25 11.55
N LEU A 16 -9.78 34.01 11.98
CA LEU A 16 -10.17 33.55 13.31
C LEU A 16 -9.38 34.26 14.41
N THR A 17 -8.07 34.40 14.24
CA THR A 17 -7.22 35.15 15.18
C THR A 17 -7.63 36.62 15.29
N SER A 18 -8.08 37.23 14.19
CA SER A 18 -8.60 38.61 14.21
C SER A 18 -9.93 38.73 14.93
N LEU A 19 -10.86 37.77 14.76
CA LEU A 19 -12.15 37.73 15.47
C LEU A 19 -11.99 37.53 16.98
N ILE A 20 -11.00 36.72 17.38
CA ILE A 20 -10.63 36.52 18.77
C ILE A 20 -10.01 37.80 19.35
N LYS A 21 -9.06 38.43 18.63
CA LYS A 21 -8.43 39.69 19.04
C LYS A 21 -9.42 40.85 19.17
N SER A 22 -10.42 40.93 18.28
CA SER A 22 -11.47 41.96 18.34
C SER A 22 -12.57 41.67 19.36
N ARG A 23 -12.46 40.56 20.11
CA ARG A 23 -13.47 40.07 21.08
C ARG A 23 -14.84 39.78 20.47
N ALA A 24 -14.92 39.61 19.14
CA ALA A 24 -16.14 39.18 18.46
C ALA A 24 -16.46 37.69 18.72
N ILE A 25 -15.42 36.90 19.02
CA ILE A 25 -15.52 35.53 19.52
C ILE A 25 -14.77 35.49 20.86
N PRO A 26 -15.37 34.98 21.96
CA PRO A 26 -14.66 34.82 23.23
C PRO A 26 -13.60 33.72 23.10
N GLU A 27 -12.49 33.85 23.84
CA GLU A 27 -11.37 32.89 23.81
C GLU A 27 -11.82 31.46 24.15
N GLU A 28 -12.84 31.32 25.02
CA GLU A 28 -13.43 30.02 25.38
C GLU A 28 -14.04 29.28 24.17
N ASN A 29 -14.49 30.01 23.16
CA ASN A 29 -15.05 29.45 21.93
C ASN A 29 -13.98 29.27 20.83
N LYS A 30 -12.70 29.27 21.20
CA LYS A 30 -11.61 28.98 20.29
C LYS A 30 -11.66 27.53 19.82
N PRO A 31 -11.64 27.28 18.49
CA PRO A 31 -11.52 25.93 17.95
C PRO A 31 -10.22 25.24 18.35
N ILE A 32 -10.32 23.94 18.66
CA ILE A 32 -9.20 23.08 19.09
C ILE A 32 -8.04 23.09 18.08
N TRP A 33 -8.36 23.14 16.77
CA TRP A 33 -7.34 23.13 15.72
C TRP A 33 -6.50 24.42 15.68
N LEU A 34 -6.94 25.52 16.28
CA LEU A 34 -6.22 26.79 16.20
C LEU A 34 -4.85 26.71 16.90
N ASP A 35 -4.77 25.97 18.01
CA ASP A 35 -3.51 25.73 18.71
C ASP A 35 -2.59 24.81 17.92
N LEU A 36 -3.13 23.75 17.32
CA LEU A 36 -2.37 22.88 16.43
C LEU A 36 -1.79 23.63 15.24
N TYR A 37 -2.57 24.53 14.63
CA TYR A 37 -2.11 25.35 13.52
C TYR A 37 -1.01 26.33 13.97
N LYS A 38 -1.11 26.89 15.17
CA LYS A 38 -0.12 27.79 15.74
C LYS A 38 1.19 27.07 16.06
N THR A 39 1.13 25.83 16.55
CA THR A 39 2.33 25.02 16.85
C THR A 39 2.98 24.45 15.60
N PHE A 40 2.17 24.03 14.62
CA PHE A 40 2.63 23.40 13.38
C PHE A 40 2.01 24.11 12.16
N PRO A 41 2.45 25.34 11.84
CA PRO A 41 1.95 26.06 10.69
C PRO A 41 2.33 25.33 9.38
N PRO A 42 1.45 25.32 8.36
CA PRO A 42 1.77 24.72 7.06
C PRO A 42 2.86 25.54 6.35
N LYS A 43 3.63 24.87 5.47
CA LYS A 43 4.68 25.54 4.66
C LYS A 43 4.13 26.68 3.80
N TYR A 44 2.94 26.48 3.23
CA TYR A 44 2.23 27.49 2.46
C TYR A 44 0.90 27.77 3.12
N GLU A 45 0.62 29.04 3.38
CA GLU A 45 -0.66 29.44 3.93
C GLU A 45 -1.80 29.22 2.91
N PRO A 46 -2.98 28.75 3.35
CA PRO A 46 -4.12 28.49 2.48
C PRO A 46 -4.82 29.81 2.10
N THR A 47 -4.16 30.57 1.23
CA THR A 47 -4.69 31.83 0.70
C THR A 47 -5.49 31.55 -0.57
N PHE A 48 -6.57 32.31 -0.75
CA PHE A 48 -7.28 32.30 -2.02
C PHE A 48 -6.47 33.06 -3.07
N SER A 49 -6.01 32.35 -4.09
CA SER A 49 -5.35 32.95 -5.26
C SER A 49 -6.16 32.65 -6.51
N ARG A 50 -6.35 33.66 -7.37
CA ARG A 50 -7.01 33.48 -8.66
C ARG A 50 -6.13 32.58 -9.53
N PRO A 51 -6.66 31.49 -10.13
CA PRO A 51 -5.84 30.62 -10.96
C PRO A 51 -5.27 31.43 -12.12
N ALA A 52 -3.95 31.62 -12.12
CA ALA A 52 -3.23 32.15 -13.26
C ALA A 52 -3.02 31.01 -14.27
N SER A 53 -2.86 31.34 -15.54
CA SER A 53 -2.36 30.38 -16.52
C SER A 53 -0.95 29.97 -16.10
N GLY A 54 -0.81 28.75 -15.57
CA GLY A 54 0.47 28.22 -15.12
C GLY A 54 1.42 27.97 -16.30
N PRO A 55 2.74 27.86 -16.05
CA PRO A 55 3.66 27.41 -17.08
C PRO A 55 3.24 26.03 -17.60
N PRO A 56 3.46 25.72 -18.89
CA PRO A 56 3.13 24.42 -19.43
C PRO A 56 3.97 23.34 -18.73
N VAL A 57 3.30 22.26 -18.31
CA VAL A 57 3.97 21.10 -17.71
C VAL A 57 4.84 20.42 -18.77
N LYS A 58 6.13 20.22 -18.44
CA LYS A 58 7.08 19.55 -19.34
C LYS A 58 6.81 18.04 -19.35
N LYS A 59 6.87 17.44 -20.54
CA LYS A 59 6.84 15.97 -20.70
C LYS A 59 8.14 15.39 -20.16
N ILE A 60 8.04 14.33 -19.36
CA ILE A 60 9.18 13.61 -18.79
C ILE A 60 9.50 12.45 -19.74
N PHE A 61 10.69 12.47 -20.33
CA PHE A 61 11.21 11.39 -21.18
C PHE A 61 12.60 11.01 -20.69
N TYR A 62 12.89 9.71 -20.70
CA TYR A 62 14.19 9.15 -20.37
C TYR A 62 14.89 8.62 -21.62
N ALA A 63 16.22 8.47 -21.54
CA ALA A 63 17.01 7.97 -22.66
C ALA A 63 16.57 6.55 -23.07
N GLU A 64 16.21 5.70 -22.11
CA GLU A 64 15.76 4.35 -22.41
C GLU A 64 14.36 4.29 -23.06
N ASP A 65 13.58 5.38 -23.06
CA ASP A 65 12.24 5.37 -23.66
C ASP A 65 12.28 5.19 -25.17
N LEU A 66 13.38 5.58 -25.83
CA LEU A 66 13.61 5.30 -27.26
C LEU A 66 13.72 3.78 -27.51
N ILE A 67 14.48 3.11 -26.65
CA ILE A 67 14.72 1.66 -26.72
C ILE A 67 13.44 0.90 -26.35
N ARG A 68 12.71 1.35 -25.31
CA ARG A 68 11.38 0.83 -24.95
C ARG A 68 10.42 0.94 -26.13
N ALA A 69 10.35 2.10 -26.78
CA ALA A 69 9.45 2.32 -27.91
C ALA A 69 9.78 1.38 -29.08
N GLN A 70 11.06 1.18 -29.39
CA GLN A 70 11.50 0.24 -30.42
C GLN A 70 11.14 -1.21 -30.04
N PHE A 71 11.41 -1.63 -28.81
CA PHE A 71 11.10 -2.97 -28.33
C PHE A 71 9.60 -3.25 -28.40
N HIS A 72 8.76 -2.34 -27.89
CA HIS A 72 7.30 -2.51 -27.91
C HIS A 72 6.70 -2.43 -29.32
N LYS A 73 7.35 -1.75 -30.27
CA LYS A 73 6.92 -1.74 -31.67
C LYS A 73 7.01 -3.12 -32.31
N HIS A 74 8.10 -3.85 -32.04
CA HIS A 74 8.37 -5.17 -32.63
C HIS A 74 7.87 -6.35 -31.77
N HIS A 75 7.87 -6.21 -30.44
CA HIS A 75 7.63 -7.30 -29.48
C HIS A 75 6.44 -7.04 -28.53
N ARG A 76 5.28 -6.71 -29.09
CA ARG A 76 4.05 -6.41 -28.31
C ARG A 76 3.64 -7.52 -27.33
N ARG A 77 3.93 -8.79 -27.65
CA ARG A 77 3.62 -9.96 -26.79
C ARG A 77 4.23 -9.83 -25.40
N TYR A 78 5.38 -9.20 -25.25
CA TYR A 78 6.08 -9.09 -23.97
C TYR A 78 5.65 -7.88 -23.13
N SER A 79 4.65 -7.13 -23.60
CA SER A 79 4.19 -5.90 -22.93
C SER A 79 3.29 -6.12 -21.71
N SER A 80 2.86 -7.36 -21.43
CA SER A 80 2.03 -7.65 -20.26
C SER A 80 2.84 -7.53 -18.98
N VAL A 81 2.40 -6.69 -18.04
CA VAL A 81 3.06 -6.46 -16.75
C VAL A 81 2.03 -6.53 -15.63
N ASN A 82 2.42 -7.08 -14.48
CA ASN A 82 1.61 -7.02 -13.27
C ASN A 82 1.95 -5.73 -12.51
N LEU A 83 1.01 -4.78 -12.45
CA LEU A 83 1.19 -3.51 -11.74
C LEU A 83 0.95 -3.60 -10.22
N LEU A 84 0.47 -4.76 -9.73
CA LEU A 84 0.23 -4.97 -8.30
C LEU A 84 1.51 -5.41 -7.56
N ASP A 85 2.46 -6.02 -8.27
CA ASP A 85 3.71 -6.49 -7.68
C ASP A 85 4.85 -5.50 -7.94
N ASN A 86 5.26 -4.82 -6.87
CA ASN A 86 6.35 -3.83 -6.91
C ASN A 86 7.75 -4.46 -6.93
N LYS A 87 7.87 -5.78 -6.72
CA LYS A 87 9.17 -6.47 -6.71
C LYS A 87 9.49 -7.12 -8.06
N SER A 88 8.46 -7.51 -8.80
CA SER A 88 8.67 -8.14 -10.11
C SER A 88 9.26 -7.14 -11.12
N VAL A 89 10.33 -7.55 -11.78
CA VAL A 89 10.91 -6.79 -12.88
C VAL A 89 10.08 -7.04 -14.14
N SER A 90 9.72 -5.97 -14.84
CA SER A 90 9.00 -6.10 -16.12
C SER A 90 9.91 -6.71 -17.18
N ARG A 91 9.33 -7.40 -18.16
CA ARG A 91 10.09 -8.00 -19.27
C ARG A 91 10.90 -6.95 -20.04
N THR A 92 10.30 -5.79 -20.30
CA THR A 92 10.97 -4.67 -20.94
C THR A 92 12.12 -4.14 -20.08
N GLU A 93 11.95 -4.10 -18.76
CA GLU A 93 13.03 -3.67 -17.86
C GLU A 93 14.19 -4.67 -17.84
N SER A 94 13.92 -5.98 -17.82
CA SER A 94 14.96 -7.01 -17.97
C SER A 94 15.74 -6.85 -19.27
N PHE A 95 15.06 -6.53 -20.38
CA PHE A 95 15.72 -6.22 -21.66
C PHE A 95 16.60 -4.98 -21.57
N ILE A 96 16.15 -3.90 -20.93
CA ILE A 96 16.94 -2.68 -20.75
C ILE A 96 18.18 -2.94 -19.89
N LEU A 97 18.07 -3.79 -18.86
CA LEU A 97 19.23 -4.17 -18.04
C LEU A 97 20.29 -4.89 -18.87
N ILE A 98 19.87 -5.81 -19.75
CA ILE A 98 20.78 -6.49 -20.70
C ILE A 98 21.42 -5.48 -21.64
N TYR A 99 20.60 -4.60 -22.24
CA TYR A 99 21.10 -3.57 -23.15
C TYR A 99 22.15 -2.67 -22.47
N ARG A 100 21.88 -2.22 -21.24
CA ARG A 100 22.83 -1.42 -20.45
C ARG A 100 24.10 -2.17 -20.09
N GLN A 101 24.02 -3.50 -19.93
CA GLN A 101 25.19 -4.31 -19.68
C GLN A 101 26.06 -4.39 -20.94
N LEU A 102 25.46 -4.68 -22.10
CA LEU A 102 26.17 -4.73 -23.38
C LEU A 102 26.75 -3.37 -23.81
N GLU A 103 26.08 -2.27 -23.45
CA GLU A 103 26.61 -0.92 -23.64
C GLU A 103 27.88 -0.69 -22.82
N LYS A 104 27.94 -1.18 -21.58
CA LYS A 104 29.15 -1.12 -20.74
C LYS A 104 30.26 -2.01 -21.28
N ASP A 105 29.90 -3.14 -21.86
CA ASP A 105 30.84 -4.10 -22.46
C ASP A 105 31.42 -3.59 -23.79
N GLY A 106 30.97 -2.42 -24.28
CA GLY A 106 31.55 -1.71 -25.43
C GLY A 106 31.13 -2.25 -26.79
N VAL A 107 29.99 -2.95 -26.86
CA VAL A 107 29.44 -3.45 -28.11
C VAL A 107 29.05 -2.27 -29.03
N PRO A 108 29.29 -2.34 -30.36
CA PRO A 108 28.92 -1.25 -31.28
C PRO A 108 27.41 -1.03 -31.33
N GLN A 109 26.99 0.25 -31.25
CA GLN A 109 25.60 0.71 -31.12
C GLN A 109 24.63 0.09 -32.14
N ASP A 110 25.07 -0.11 -33.38
CA ASP A 110 24.25 -0.69 -34.45
C ASP A 110 23.87 -2.16 -34.20
N GLU A 111 24.68 -2.89 -33.43
CA GLU A 111 24.49 -4.31 -33.14
C GLU A 111 23.97 -4.60 -31.73
N ILE A 112 24.11 -3.66 -30.78
CA ILE A 112 23.72 -3.87 -29.37
C ILE A 112 22.26 -4.31 -29.29
N TYR A 113 21.37 -3.68 -30.05
CA TYR A 113 19.95 -3.96 -29.99
C TYR A 113 19.61 -5.40 -30.39
N ASN A 114 20.23 -5.91 -31.46
CA ASN A 114 19.97 -7.27 -31.94
C ASN A 114 20.54 -8.31 -30.96
N LYS A 115 21.77 -8.11 -30.48
CA LYS A 115 22.39 -8.98 -29.46
C LYS A 115 21.59 -8.99 -28.16
N ALA A 116 21.12 -7.83 -27.71
CA ALA A 116 20.27 -7.71 -26.53
C ALA A 116 18.94 -8.47 -26.69
N ILE A 117 18.35 -8.49 -27.89
CA ILE A 117 17.14 -9.27 -28.16
C ILE A 117 17.44 -10.76 -28.10
N GLU A 118 18.53 -11.21 -28.72
CA GLU A 118 18.93 -12.63 -28.71
C GLU A 118 19.11 -13.12 -27.28
N GLU A 119 19.91 -12.42 -26.48
CA GLU A 119 20.12 -12.75 -25.05
C GLU A 119 18.81 -12.69 -24.25
N PHE A 120 17.94 -11.73 -24.52
CA PHE A 120 16.65 -11.61 -23.86
C PHE A 120 15.75 -12.82 -24.18
N LEU A 121 15.70 -13.24 -25.44
CA LEU A 121 14.90 -14.39 -25.87
C LEU A 121 15.43 -15.70 -25.28
N GLU A 122 16.75 -15.87 -25.17
CA GLU A 122 17.37 -17.01 -24.50
C GLU A 122 17.02 -17.06 -23.02
N LYS A 123 17.17 -15.94 -22.30
CA LYS A 123 16.76 -15.82 -20.90
C LYS A 123 15.28 -16.11 -20.71
N PHE A 124 14.43 -15.63 -21.61
CA PHE A 124 12.99 -15.86 -21.55
C PHE A 124 12.63 -17.35 -21.76
N LYS A 125 13.28 -18.03 -22.71
CA LYS A 125 13.10 -19.48 -22.91
C LYS A 125 13.51 -20.26 -21.66
N HIS A 126 14.65 -19.91 -21.06
CA HIS A 126 15.13 -20.54 -19.84
C HIS A 126 14.16 -20.34 -18.67
N GLU A 127 13.62 -19.12 -18.50
CA GLU A 127 12.62 -18.82 -17.45
C GLU A 127 11.32 -19.63 -17.64
N GLN A 128 10.86 -19.83 -18.89
CA GLN A 128 9.69 -20.66 -19.15
C GLN A 128 9.95 -22.13 -18.82
N ALA A 129 11.10 -22.68 -19.22
CA ALA A 129 11.46 -24.07 -18.92
C ALA A 129 11.51 -24.35 -17.41
N LEU A 130 12.06 -23.41 -16.62
CA LEU A 130 12.07 -23.51 -15.16
C LEU A 130 10.65 -23.51 -14.57
N LYS A 131 9.79 -22.60 -15.04
CA LYS A 131 8.39 -22.53 -14.58
C LYS A 131 7.57 -23.77 -14.94
N GLU A 132 7.89 -24.43 -16.05
CA GLU A 132 7.26 -25.68 -16.45
C GLU A 132 7.73 -26.85 -15.57
N ALA A 133 9.02 -26.91 -15.24
CA ALA A 133 9.57 -27.91 -14.31
C ALA A 133 8.96 -27.75 -12.90
N GLU A 134 8.92 -26.53 -12.34
CA GLU A 134 8.32 -26.26 -11.03
C GLU A 134 6.82 -26.63 -10.96
N LYS A 135 6.09 -26.42 -12.06
CA LYS A 135 4.68 -26.84 -12.17
C LYS A 135 4.54 -28.36 -12.25
N ALA A 136 5.45 -29.05 -12.92
CA ALA A 136 5.46 -30.51 -12.97
C ALA A 136 5.75 -31.11 -11.59
N ASP A 137 6.69 -30.54 -10.84
CA ASP A 137 7.05 -30.97 -9.49
C ASP A 137 5.90 -30.73 -8.49
N THR A 138 5.28 -29.55 -8.51
CA THR A 138 4.10 -29.25 -7.67
C THR A 138 2.87 -30.09 -8.03
N ALA A 139 2.70 -30.45 -9.31
CA ALA A 139 1.64 -31.38 -9.75
C ALA A 139 1.91 -32.82 -9.30
N ALA A 140 3.16 -33.28 -9.35
CA ALA A 140 3.56 -34.61 -8.86
C ALA A 140 3.36 -34.72 -7.34
N GLU A 141 3.70 -33.68 -6.59
CA GLU A 141 3.55 -33.64 -5.14
C GLU A 141 2.08 -33.52 -4.69
N SER A 142 1.23 -32.87 -5.48
CA SER A 142 -0.23 -32.85 -5.25
C SER A 142 -0.90 -34.21 -5.50
N SER A 143 -0.34 -35.03 -6.40
CA SER A 143 -0.86 -36.36 -6.75
C SER A 143 -0.44 -37.46 -5.77
N GLN A 144 0.57 -37.20 -4.94
CA GLN A 144 1.08 -38.16 -3.94
C GLN A 144 0.47 -37.97 -2.54
N ARG A 145 -0.46 -37.04 -2.34
CA ARG A 145 -1.22 -36.98 -1.08
C ARG A 145 -2.38 -37.99 -1.14
N PRO A 146 -2.36 -39.11 -0.39
CA PRO A 146 -3.54 -39.95 -0.27
C PRO A 146 -4.65 -39.13 0.39
N LEU A 147 -5.81 -39.00 -0.27
CA LEU A 147 -7.01 -38.43 0.31
C LEU A 147 -7.50 -39.32 1.46
N GLN A 148 -6.90 -39.17 2.65
CA GLN A 148 -7.49 -39.65 3.90
C GLN A 148 -8.57 -38.64 4.30
N GLY A 149 -9.80 -38.85 3.83
CA GLY A 149 -10.92 -38.04 4.26
C GLY A 149 -12.19 -38.26 3.46
N LEU A 150 -13.15 -38.94 4.07
CA LEU A 150 -14.58 -39.01 3.70
C LEU A 150 -14.91 -39.85 2.46
N SER A 151 -14.95 -41.17 2.66
CA SER A 151 -15.64 -42.08 1.74
C SER A 151 -17.15 -41.79 1.75
N ILE A 152 -17.72 -41.48 0.58
CA ILE A 152 -19.15 -41.27 0.31
C ILE A 152 -20.03 -42.41 0.87
N LYS A 153 -19.48 -43.61 1.06
CA LYS A 153 -20.17 -44.74 1.71
C LYS A 153 -20.62 -44.44 3.14
N ARG A 154 -19.92 -43.58 3.88
CA ARG A 154 -20.32 -43.19 5.26
C ARG A 154 -21.52 -42.23 5.28
N LEU A 155 -21.61 -41.32 4.30
CA LEU A 155 -22.73 -40.38 4.16
C LEU A 155 -24.06 -41.08 3.84
N VAL A 156 -24.02 -42.21 3.12
CA VAL A 156 -25.23 -42.95 2.72
C VAL A 156 -25.77 -43.86 3.84
N ALA A 157 -24.96 -44.16 4.86
CA ALA A 157 -25.34 -45.07 5.95
C ALA A 157 -26.13 -44.39 7.09
N ASP A 158 -26.15 -43.06 7.15
CA ASP A 158 -26.76 -42.30 8.25
C ASP A 158 -28.27 -42.12 8.05
N LYS A 159 -29.06 -43.14 8.40
CA LYS A 159 -30.54 -43.07 8.39
C LYS A 159 -31.16 -42.20 9.48
N GLU A 160 -30.39 -41.69 10.44
CA GLU A 160 -30.93 -40.95 11.60
C GLU A 160 -30.46 -39.49 11.72
N GLY A 161 -29.77 -38.93 10.71
CA GLY A 161 -29.41 -37.50 10.70
C GLY A 161 -28.56 -37.02 11.88
N LYS A 162 -27.97 -37.93 12.65
CA LYS A 162 -27.15 -37.64 13.84
C LYS A 162 -25.83 -36.96 13.48
N PHE A 163 -25.23 -37.31 12.35
CA PHE A 163 -23.97 -36.72 11.88
C PHE A 163 -24.11 -35.26 11.45
N GLY A 164 -25.18 -34.93 10.72
CA GLY A 164 -25.47 -33.54 10.32
C GLY A 164 -25.75 -32.61 11.50
N LYS A 165 -26.35 -33.12 12.58
CA LYS A 165 -26.58 -32.35 13.82
C LYS A 165 -25.28 -32.05 14.57
N LYS A 166 -24.30 -32.96 14.54
CA LYS A 166 -22.98 -32.75 15.14
C LYS A 166 -22.18 -31.69 14.39
N LEU A 167 -22.13 -31.77 13.06
CA LEU A 167 -21.51 -30.75 12.20
C LEU A 167 -22.13 -29.36 12.38
N ALA A 168 -23.46 -29.28 12.54
CA ALA A 168 -24.14 -28.01 12.80
C ALA A 168 -23.90 -27.46 14.22
N GLN A 169 -23.56 -28.31 15.19
CA GLN A 169 -23.15 -27.88 16.52
C GLN A 169 -21.70 -27.38 16.52
N GLU A 170 -20.79 -28.12 15.88
CA GLU A 170 -19.37 -27.74 15.73
C GLU A 170 -19.22 -26.42 14.95
N ALA A 171 -19.91 -26.24 13.81
CA ALA A 171 -19.88 -24.96 13.07
C ALA A 171 -20.47 -23.77 13.87
N ARG A 172 -21.35 -24.05 14.83
CA ARG A 172 -21.97 -23.03 15.70
C ARG A 172 -21.12 -22.72 16.93
N GLU A 173 -20.21 -23.61 17.30
CA GLU A 173 -19.16 -23.37 18.30
C GLU A 173 -17.99 -22.61 17.68
N GLU A 174 -17.52 -23.01 16.49
CA GLU A 174 -16.45 -22.31 15.76
C GLU A 174 -16.80 -20.84 15.44
N SER A 175 -18.05 -20.57 15.03
CA SER A 175 -18.51 -19.19 14.79
C SER A 175 -18.66 -18.34 16.07
N LYS A 176 -18.84 -18.97 17.23
CA LYS A 176 -18.82 -18.28 18.52
C LYS A 176 -17.39 -18.01 18.99
N GLU A 177 -16.46 -18.94 18.75
CA GLU A 177 -15.04 -18.74 19.05
C GLU A 177 -14.44 -17.61 18.21
N LEU A 178 -14.74 -17.57 16.90
CA LEU A 178 -14.31 -16.49 15.99
C LEU A 178 -14.78 -15.10 16.45
N THR A 179 -16.02 -14.97 16.94
CA THR A 179 -16.56 -13.68 17.41
C THR A 179 -16.02 -13.25 18.77
N GLU A 180 -15.61 -14.19 19.62
CA GLU A 180 -14.90 -13.90 20.88
C GLU A 180 -13.45 -13.47 20.62
N GLU A 181 -12.76 -14.11 19.67
CA GLU A 181 -11.40 -13.73 19.24
C GLU A 181 -11.37 -12.33 18.58
N GLU A 182 -12.34 -12.02 17.72
CA GLU A 182 -12.48 -10.69 17.11
C GLU A 182 -12.72 -9.57 18.15
N LYS A 183 -13.52 -9.83 19.20
CA LYS A 183 -13.69 -8.90 20.33
C LYS A 183 -12.42 -8.75 21.17
N LYS A 184 -11.60 -9.81 21.26
CA LYS A 184 -10.29 -9.78 21.95
C LYS A 184 -9.27 -8.96 21.16
N MET A 185 -9.34 -9.02 19.83
CA MET A 185 -8.47 -8.30 18.89
C MET A 185 -8.76 -6.79 18.88
N TYR A 186 -10.03 -6.39 19.03
CA TYR A 186 -10.44 -4.99 19.10
C TYR A 186 -10.83 -4.57 20.52
N LYS A 187 -9.84 -4.47 21.42
CA LYS A 187 -9.99 -3.64 22.62
C LYS A 187 -9.74 -2.19 22.22
N PRO A 188 -10.75 -1.29 22.24
CA PRO A 188 -10.49 0.12 22.02
C PRO A 188 -9.51 0.60 23.10
N ILE A 189 -8.45 1.28 22.68
CA ILE A 189 -7.49 1.92 23.57
C ILE A 189 -8.25 3.01 24.33
N ARG A 190 -8.89 2.66 25.44
CA ARG A 190 -9.25 3.63 26.47
C ARG A 190 -7.95 3.91 27.20
N LEU A 191 -7.27 4.98 26.79
CA LEU A 191 -6.30 5.64 27.66
C LEU A 191 -7.06 6.02 28.93
N SER A 192 -6.86 5.27 30.01
CA SER A 192 -7.36 5.66 31.33
C SER A 192 -6.64 6.94 31.73
N LEU A 193 -7.38 7.97 32.11
CA LEU A 193 -6.83 9.25 32.57
C LEU A 193 -5.84 9.04 33.73
N GLU A 194 -6.07 8.00 34.54
CA GLU A 194 -5.21 7.54 35.64
C GLU A 194 -3.78 7.24 35.16
N LYS A 195 -3.61 6.54 34.03
CA LYS A 195 -2.29 6.18 33.49
C LYS A 195 -1.51 7.41 33.02
N ILE A 196 -2.21 8.39 32.45
CA ILE A 196 -1.62 9.66 32.00
C ILE A 196 -1.23 10.55 33.19
N MET A 197 -1.94 10.44 34.32
CA MET A 197 -1.64 11.21 35.53
C MET A 197 -0.45 10.62 36.30
N GLU A 198 -0.33 9.29 36.39
CA GLU A 198 0.83 8.62 37.01
C GLU A 198 2.16 8.94 36.28
N ASP A 199 2.15 8.99 34.95
CA ASP A 199 3.35 9.31 34.16
C ASP A 199 3.82 10.78 34.32
N LYS A 200 2.94 11.68 34.78
CA LYS A 200 3.29 13.08 35.05
C LYS A 200 3.83 13.34 36.45
N GLU A 201 3.60 12.44 37.41
CA GLU A 201 4.17 12.57 38.75
C GLU A 201 5.61 12.07 38.79
N THR A 202 5.92 11.01 38.05
CA THR A 202 7.28 10.41 37.99
C THR A 202 8.32 11.33 37.33
N THR A 203 7.90 12.27 36.49
CA THR A 203 8.82 13.22 35.82
C THR A 203 9.19 14.43 36.69
N LYS A 204 8.60 14.61 37.88
CA LYS A 204 8.94 15.71 38.81
C LYS A 204 10.00 15.34 39.86
N GLU A 205 10.42 14.09 39.99
CA GLU A 205 11.35 13.65 41.04
C GLU A 205 12.81 13.43 40.61
N VAL A 206 13.22 13.84 39.40
CA VAL A 206 14.65 13.81 39.04
C VAL A 206 15.34 15.07 39.57
N LYS A 207 15.89 14.89 40.77
CA LYS A 207 16.73 15.79 41.57
C LYS A 207 17.80 16.54 40.77
N LYS A 208 17.92 17.82 41.13
CA LYS A 208 19.06 18.73 40.94
C LYS A 208 20.30 18.19 41.71
N PRO A 209 21.47 17.99 41.09
CA PRO A 209 22.72 17.84 41.83
C PRO A 209 23.34 19.20 42.13
N GLU A 210 24.09 19.21 43.24
CA GLU A 210 24.74 20.33 43.95
C GLU A 210 25.68 21.20 43.11
#